data_AF-A0A1M3P2V6-F1
#
_entry.id   AF-A0A1M3P2V6-F1
#
_cell.length_a   1.000
_cell.length_b   1.000
_cell.length_c   1.000
_cell.angle_alpha   90.00
_cell.angle_beta   90.00
_cell.angle_gamma   90.00
#
_symmetry.space_group_name_H-M   'P 1'
#
loop_
_entity.id
_entity.type
_entity.pdbx_description
1 polymer ?
#
loop_
_entity_poly.entity_id
_entity_poly.type
_entity_poly.pdbx_seq_one_letter_code
_entity_poly.pdbx_strand_id
1 'polypeptide(L)'
;MSIPQADQDEQAKAAPPPDDSSVRASVARLVASGKELAEAELEWAKVKGAVLADGLRKWLVMAALALVFLVMGVTILIVSAIIALVPLVGLLAASLIVAGISIVAAIICALVARRIFTELFSGDTP
;
A
#
# COMPACT_ATOMS: atom_id res chain seq x y z
N MET A 1 44.75 39.56 -59.72
CA MET A 1 44.69 38.20 -60.28
C MET A 1 44.93 37.24 -59.14
N SER A 2 43.98 36.32 -58.92
CA SER A 2 44.05 35.10 -58.08
C SER A 2 44.01 35.25 -56.55
N ILE A 3 42.85 34.93 -55.98
CA ILE A 3 42.73 34.23 -54.69
C ILE A 3 42.84 32.74 -55.00
N PRO A 4 43.65 31.97 -54.25
CA PRO A 4 43.38 30.55 -54.04
C PRO A 4 43.17 30.24 -52.55
N GLN A 5 42.03 29.63 -52.26
CA GLN A 5 41.74 28.92 -51.02
C GLN A 5 42.47 27.58 -50.99
N ALA A 6 43.26 27.35 -49.95
CA ALA A 6 43.75 26.06 -49.43
C ALA A 6 44.55 26.47 -48.20
N ASP A 7 44.11 26.30 -46.95
CA ASP A 7 44.36 25.08 -46.19
C ASP A 7 43.56 25.11 -44.86
N GLN A 8 42.28 25.50 -44.88
CA GLN A 8 41.40 25.41 -43.70
C GLN A 8 40.67 24.06 -43.56
N ASP A 9 40.94 23.10 -44.45
CA ASP A 9 40.24 21.81 -44.46
C ASP A 9 40.99 20.67 -43.74
N GLU A 10 42.15 20.92 -43.14
CA GLU A 10 42.98 19.86 -42.50
C GLU A 10 42.82 19.76 -40.98
N GLN A 11 41.71 20.25 -40.43
CA GLN A 11 41.20 19.82 -39.12
C GLN A 11 39.92 18.99 -39.27
N ALA A 12 39.87 18.17 -40.31
CA ALA A 12 39.09 16.94 -40.29
C ALA A 12 39.71 15.99 -39.27
N LYS A 13 39.25 16.15 -38.02
CA LYS A 13 39.23 15.18 -36.93
C LYS A 13 39.53 13.76 -37.43
N ALA A 14 40.80 13.35 -37.35
CA ALA A 14 41.20 11.98 -37.59
C ALA A 14 40.40 11.11 -36.61
N ALA A 15 39.40 10.40 -37.14
CA ALA A 15 38.70 9.39 -36.38
C ALA A 15 39.76 8.37 -35.92
N PRO A 16 39.85 8.06 -34.62
CA PRO A 16 40.67 6.96 -34.15
C PRO A 16 40.34 5.70 -34.96
N PRO A 17 41.32 4.83 -35.25
CA PRO A 17 41.08 3.57 -35.97
C PRO A 17 39.94 2.79 -35.30
N PRO A 18 39.21 1.93 -36.04
CA PRO A 18 38.13 1.12 -35.47
C PRO A 18 38.73 0.16 -34.45
N ASP A 19 38.80 0.62 -33.22
CA ASP A 19 39.27 -0.12 -32.08
C ASP A 19 38.10 -1.01 -31.65
N ASP A 20 38.14 -2.29 -32.02
CA ASP A 20 37.21 -3.31 -31.52
C ASP A 20 37.18 -3.36 -29.98
N SER A 21 38.24 -2.84 -29.34
CA SER A 21 38.34 -2.57 -27.91
C SER A 21 37.33 -1.52 -27.41
N SER A 22 37.02 -0.49 -28.21
CA SER A 22 36.08 0.61 -27.90
C SER A 22 34.63 0.15 -27.87
N VAL A 23 34.22 -0.71 -28.80
CA VAL A 23 32.86 -1.29 -28.82
C VAL A 23 32.68 -2.23 -27.63
N ARG A 24 33.67 -3.09 -27.34
CA ARG A 24 33.65 -3.96 -26.16
C ARG A 24 33.62 -3.16 -24.86
N ALA A 25 34.39 -2.06 -24.77
CA ALA A 25 34.37 -1.16 -23.62
C ALA A 25 33.00 -0.47 -23.44
N SER A 26 32.36 -0.08 -24.54
CA SER A 26 31.03 0.53 -24.52
C SER A 26 29.97 -0.45 -24.04
N VAL A 27 30.01 -1.70 -24.54
CA VAL A 27 29.10 -2.77 -24.09
C VAL A 27 29.33 -3.12 -22.62
N ALA A 28 30.59 -3.23 -22.18
CA ALA A 28 30.93 -3.46 -20.78
C ALA A 28 30.40 -2.35 -19.87
N ARG A 29 30.46 -1.09 -20.32
CA ARG A 29 29.91 0.07 -19.60
C ARG A 29 28.38 0.02 -19.52
N LEU A 30 27.68 -0.33 -20.60
CA LEU A 30 26.21 -0.49 -20.59
C LEU A 30 25.77 -1.61 -19.64
N VAL A 31 26.49 -2.74 -19.63
CA VAL A 31 26.22 -3.85 -18.70
C VAL A 31 26.45 -3.43 -17.25
N ALA A 32 27.54 -2.72 -16.97
CA ALA A 32 27.81 -2.19 -15.64
C ALA A 32 26.72 -1.22 -15.18
N SER A 33 26.32 -0.27 -16.02
CA SER A 33 25.25 0.68 -15.70
C SER A 33 23.87 0.03 -15.59
N GLY A 34 23.57 -1.00 -16.39
CA GLY A 34 22.31 -1.76 -16.27
C GLY A 34 22.22 -2.55 -14.97
N LYS A 35 23.35 -3.10 -14.50
CA LYS A 35 23.44 -3.76 -13.20
C LYS A 35 23.22 -2.76 -12.06
N GLU A 36 23.87 -1.60 -12.12
CA GLU A 36 23.71 -0.53 -11.12
C GLU A 36 22.25 -0.03 -11.05
N LEU A 37 21.58 0.09 -12.20
CA LEU A 37 20.16 0.44 -12.26
C LEU A 37 19.27 -0.64 -11.64
N ALA A 38 19.52 -1.92 -11.92
CA ALA A 38 18.77 -3.03 -11.32
C ALA A 38 18.94 -3.09 -9.80
N GLU A 39 20.13 -2.79 -9.29
CA GLU A 39 20.40 -2.68 -7.86
C GLU A 39 19.62 -1.50 -7.25
N ALA A 40 19.58 -0.35 -7.92
CA ALA A 40 18.83 0.83 -7.47
C ALA A 40 17.31 0.60 -7.43
N GLU A 41 16.72 -0.09 -8.43
CA GLU A 41 15.29 -0.42 -8.40
C GLU A 41 14.95 -1.40 -7.28
N LEU A 42 15.83 -2.36 -7.00
CA LEU A 42 15.66 -3.30 -5.90
C LEU A 42 15.68 -2.57 -4.55
N GLU A 43 16.60 -1.61 -4.39
CA GLU A 43 16.65 -0.76 -3.20
C GLU A 43 15.40 0.13 -3.07
N TRP A 44 14.93 0.73 -4.17
CA TRP A 44 13.71 1.51 -4.18
C TRP A 44 12.48 0.66 -3.79
N ALA A 45 12.36 -0.56 -4.31
CA ALA A 45 11.30 -1.49 -3.94
C ALA A 45 11.36 -1.90 -2.46
N LYS A 46 12.57 -2.15 -1.93
CA LYS A 46 12.78 -2.45 -0.50
C LYS A 46 12.37 -1.27 0.38
N VAL A 47 12.76 -0.05 0.04
CA VAL A 47 12.41 1.16 0.81
C VAL A 47 10.90 1.39 0.76
N LYS A 48 10.28 1.30 -0.41
CA LYS A 48 8.82 1.44 -0.55
C LYS A 48 8.08 0.39 0.27
N GLY A 49 8.54 -0.86 0.26
CA GLY A 49 8.01 -1.93 1.11
C GLY A 49 8.15 -1.63 2.61
N ALA A 50 9.32 -1.15 3.04
CA ALA A 50 9.58 -0.79 4.44
C ALA A 50 8.70 0.37 4.92
N VAL A 51 8.52 1.41 4.10
CA VAL A 51 7.65 2.55 4.41
C VAL A 51 6.19 2.13 4.55
N LEU A 52 5.70 1.28 3.63
CA LEU A 52 4.35 0.72 3.73
C LEU A 52 4.19 -0.15 4.98
N ALA A 53 5.19 -0.96 5.32
CA ALA A 53 5.17 -1.82 6.51
C ALA A 53 5.11 -1.01 7.82
N ASP A 54 5.89 0.08 7.91
CA ASP A 54 5.87 0.97 9.09
C ASP A 54 4.54 1.71 9.23
N GLY A 55 3.98 2.17 8.12
CA GLY A 55 2.63 2.76 8.09
C GLY A 55 1.58 1.76 8.56
N LEU A 56 1.63 0.53 8.04
CA LEU A 56 0.71 -0.53 8.40
C LEU A 56 0.82 -0.94 9.87
N ARG A 57 2.03 -0.97 10.43
CA ARG A 57 2.25 -1.28 11.86
C ARG A 57 1.60 -0.25 12.78
N LYS A 58 1.79 1.04 12.52
CA LYS A 58 1.16 2.12 13.31
C LYS A 58 -0.36 2.06 13.20
N TRP A 59 -0.86 1.84 11.98
CA TRP A 59 -2.29 1.68 11.73
C TRP A 59 -2.85 0.46 12.47
N LEU A 60 -2.16 -0.69 12.46
CA LEU A 60 -2.58 -1.91 13.16
C LEU A 60 -2.74 -1.68 14.67
N VAL A 61 -1.80 -0.97 15.30
CA VAL A 61 -1.87 -0.70 16.74
C VAL A 61 -3.06 0.21 17.06
N MET A 62 -3.29 1.26 16.27
CA MET A 62 -4.45 2.13 16.45
C MET A 62 -5.77 1.40 16.15
N ALA A 63 -5.82 0.57 15.11
CA ALA A 63 -6.98 -0.24 14.77
C ALA A 63 -7.28 -1.27 15.87
N ALA A 64 -6.27 -1.92 16.43
CA ALA A 64 -6.42 -2.83 17.56
C ALA A 64 -6.95 -2.10 18.80
N LEU A 65 -6.41 -0.92 19.12
CA LEU A 65 -6.88 -0.14 20.25
C LEU A 65 -8.34 0.33 20.06
N ALA A 66 -8.69 0.79 18.86
CA ALA A 66 -10.05 1.16 18.51
C ALA A 66 -11.00 -0.05 18.62
N LEU A 67 -10.57 -1.23 18.19
CA LEU A 67 -11.35 -2.47 18.34
C LEU A 67 -11.60 -2.82 19.81
N VAL A 68 -10.59 -2.69 20.67
CA VAL A 68 -10.74 -2.91 22.12
C VAL A 68 -11.75 -1.93 22.72
N PHE A 69 -11.64 -0.64 22.40
CA PHE A 69 -12.59 0.38 22.85
C PHE A 69 -14.01 0.13 22.32
N LEU A 70 -14.15 -0.33 21.08
CA LEU A 70 -15.44 -0.68 20.50
C LEU A 70 -16.10 -1.82 21.28
N VAL A 71 -15.35 -2.90 21.56
CA VAL A 71 -15.88 -4.03 22.33
C VAL A 71 -16.27 -3.58 23.74
N MET A 72 -15.42 -2.79 24.41
CA MET A 72 -15.74 -2.25 25.75
C MET A 72 -16.96 -1.32 25.74
N GLY A 73 -17.11 -0.48 24.71
CA GLY A 73 -18.28 0.37 24.56
C GLY A 73 -19.56 -0.45 24.39
N VAL A 74 -19.53 -1.47 23.54
CA VAL A 74 -20.67 -2.37 23.31
C VAL A 74 -21.05 -3.13 24.58
N THR A 75 -20.08 -3.64 25.35
CA THR A 75 -20.39 -4.34 26.62
C THR A 75 -21.00 -3.41 27.65
N ILE A 76 -20.46 -2.19 27.82
CA ILE A 76 -21.02 -1.18 28.73
C ILE A 76 -22.45 -0.80 28.31
N LEU A 77 -22.69 -0.65 27.01
CA LEU A 77 -24.01 -0.33 26.46
C LEU A 77 -25.02 -1.45 26.77
N ILE A 78 -24.63 -2.71 26.54
CA ILE A 78 -25.46 -3.89 26.88
C ILE A 78 -25.79 -3.93 28.37
N VAL A 79 -24.78 -3.79 29.24
CA VAL A 79 -24.96 -3.81 30.70
C VAL A 79 -25.89 -2.68 31.15
N SER A 80 -25.68 -1.47 30.65
CA SER A 80 -26.50 -0.30 31.00
C SER A 80 -27.94 -0.45 30.50
N ALA A 81 -28.15 -1.00 29.31
CA ALA A 81 -29.47 -1.30 28.78
C ALA A 81 -30.22 -2.34 29.64
N ILE A 82 -29.52 -3.40 30.08
CA ILE A 82 -30.11 -4.40 30.98
C ILE A 82 -30.51 -3.73 32.29
N ILE A 83 -29.60 -2.97 32.94
CA ILE A 83 -29.89 -2.29 34.21
C ILE A 83 -31.10 -1.36 34.08
N ALA A 84 -31.21 -0.62 32.98
CA ALA A 84 -32.35 0.27 32.73
C ALA A 84 -33.68 -0.48 32.52
N LEU A 85 -33.63 -1.69 31.96
CA LEU A 85 -34.83 -2.46 31.58
C LEU A 85 -35.29 -3.45 32.67
N VAL A 86 -34.39 -3.88 33.55
CA VAL A 86 -34.67 -4.75 34.71
C VAL A 86 -35.90 -4.30 35.52
N PRO A 87 -36.08 -3.02 35.90
CA PRO A 87 -37.24 -2.63 36.71
C PRO A 87 -38.58 -2.74 35.97
N LEU A 88 -38.60 -2.82 34.64
CA LEU A 88 -39.84 -2.88 33.85
C LEU A 88 -40.28 -4.32 33.56
N VAL A 89 -39.34 -5.20 33.23
CA VAL A 89 -39.64 -6.55 32.72
C VAL A 89 -38.98 -7.68 33.52
N GLY A 90 -38.16 -7.34 34.51
CA GLY A 90 -37.35 -8.29 35.26
C GLY A 90 -36.06 -8.69 34.54
N LEU A 91 -35.14 -9.29 35.29
CA LEU A 91 -33.79 -9.59 34.82
C LEU A 91 -33.75 -10.55 33.62
N LEU A 92 -34.54 -11.63 33.67
CA LEU A 92 -34.54 -12.65 32.62
C LEU A 92 -35.06 -12.08 31.29
N ALA A 93 -36.20 -11.41 31.30
CA ALA A 93 -36.77 -10.82 30.10
C ALA A 93 -35.87 -9.71 29.53
N ALA A 94 -35.29 -8.86 30.39
CA ALA A 94 -34.36 -7.82 29.96
C ALA A 94 -33.14 -8.41 29.22
N SER A 95 -32.53 -9.44 29.79
CA SER A 95 -31.37 -10.10 29.17
C SER A 95 -31.71 -10.75 27.83
N LEU A 96 -32.88 -11.37 27.70
CA LEU A 96 -33.34 -12.00 26.46
C LEU A 96 -33.59 -10.96 25.35
N ILE A 97 -34.24 -9.84 25.70
CA ILE A 97 -34.53 -8.75 24.76
C ILE A 97 -33.22 -8.14 24.24
N VAL A 98 -32.30 -7.80 25.13
CA VAL A 98 -31.03 -7.17 24.75
C VAL A 98 -30.19 -8.14 23.92
N ALA A 99 -30.12 -9.42 24.31
CA ALA A 99 -29.44 -10.44 23.51
C ALA A 99 -30.03 -10.56 22.10
N GLY A 100 -31.37 -10.59 21.98
CA GLY A 100 -32.06 -10.63 20.70
C GLY A 100 -31.70 -9.44 19.81
N ILE A 101 -31.73 -8.21 20.35
CA ILE A 101 -31.36 -7.00 19.62
C ILE A 101 -29.88 -7.04 19.18
N SER A 102 -28.98 -7.45 20.07
CA SER A 102 -27.54 -7.57 19.75
C SER A 102 -27.27 -8.61 18.65
N ILE A 103 -27.98 -9.74 18.64
CA ILE A 103 -27.86 -10.75 17.58
C ILE A 103 -28.34 -10.18 16.24
N VAL A 104 -29.50 -9.50 16.21
CA VAL A 104 -30.02 -8.88 14.98
C VAL A 104 -29.04 -7.83 14.46
N ALA A 105 -28.51 -6.97 15.35
CA ALA A 105 -27.51 -5.98 14.97
C ALA A 105 -26.24 -6.63 14.41
N ALA A 106 -25.76 -7.72 15.04
CA ALA A 106 -24.60 -8.46 14.55
C ALA A 106 -24.84 -9.07 13.15
N ILE A 107 -26.03 -9.63 12.89
CA ILE A 107 -26.40 -10.15 11.58
C ILE A 107 -26.39 -9.03 10.53
N ILE A 108 -26.98 -7.87 10.83
CA ILE A 108 -27.00 -6.72 9.92
C ILE A 108 -25.56 -6.27 9.61
N CYS A 109 -24.72 -6.11 10.63
CA CYS A 109 -23.31 -5.76 10.45
C CYS A 109 -22.57 -6.80 9.59
N ALA A 110 -22.81 -8.10 9.81
CA ALA A 110 -22.20 -9.17 9.02
C ALA A 110 -22.64 -9.15 7.55
N LEU A 111 -23.91 -8.84 7.28
CA LEU A 111 -24.42 -8.70 5.92
C LEU A 111 -23.82 -7.48 5.19
N VAL A 112 -23.72 -6.34 5.88
CA VAL A 112 -23.09 -5.13 5.35
C VAL A 112 -21.60 -5.38 5.09
N ALA A 113 -20.89 -5.98 6.04
CA ALA A 113 -19.48 -6.34 5.87
C ALA A 113 -19.27 -7.27 4.66
N ARG A 114 -20.13 -8.29 4.50
CA ARG A 114 -20.09 -9.18 3.33
C ARG A 114 -20.26 -8.43 2.01
N ARG A 115 -21.16 -7.44 1.94
CA ARG A 115 -21.34 -6.62 0.72
C ARG A 115 -20.07 -5.85 0.38
N ILE A 116 -19.50 -5.16 1.35
CA ILE A 116 -18.27 -4.38 1.16
C ILE A 116 -17.10 -5.27 0.73
N PHE A 117 -16.93 -6.44 1.37
CA PHE A 117 -15.88 -7.39 0.99
C PHE A 117 -16.05 -7.91 -0.44
N THR A 118 -17.29 -8.24 -0.83
CA THR A 118 -17.57 -8.68 -2.20
C THR A 118 -17.31 -7.56 -3.21
N GLU A 119 -17.69 -6.31 -2.93
CA GLU A 119 -17.40 -5.17 -3.82
C GLU A 119 -15.90 -4.96 -4.02
N LEU A 120 -15.09 -5.04 -2.96
CA LEU A 120 -13.64 -4.92 -3.05
C LEU A 120 -12.97 -6.06 -3.82
N PHE A 121 -13.54 -7.27 -3.77
CA PHE A 121 -12.98 -8.45 -4.43
C PHE A 121 -13.49 -8.65 -5.87
N SER A 122 -14.70 -8.19 -6.17
CA SER A 122 -15.30 -8.34 -7.50
C SER A 122 -14.67 -7.40 -8.54
N GLY A 123 -13.81 -6.47 -8.13
CA GLY A 123 -13.07 -5.61 -9.08
C GLY A 123 -13.95 -4.63 -9.87
N ASP A 124 -15.26 -4.61 -9.62
CA ASP A 124 -16.20 -3.61 -10.12
C ASP A 124 -16.03 -2.31 -9.31
N THR A 125 -14.83 -1.74 -9.40
CA THR A 125 -14.67 -0.30 -9.22
C THR A 125 -15.09 0.38 -10.52
N PRO A 126 -15.95 1.40 -10.50
CA PRO A 126 -16.14 2.26 -11.67
C PRO A 126 -14.85 2.96 -12.10
#